data_AF-A0A1M2VSD7-F1
#
_entry.id   AF-A0A1M2VSD7-F1
#
_cell.length_a   1.000
_cell.length_b   1.000
_cell.length_c   1.000
_cell.angle_alpha   90.00
_cell.angle_beta   90.00
_cell.angle_gamma   90.00
#
_symmetry.space_group_name_H-M   'P 1'
#
loop_
_entity.id
_entity.type
_entity.pdbx_description
1 polymer ?
#
loop_
_entity_poly.entity_id
_entity_poly.type
_entity_poly.pdbx_seq_one_letter_code
_entity_poly.pdbx_strand_id
1 'polypeptide(L)'
;MQNIDLQKVVSTGTLTALYSPTTLQGYLDLDDLARVARLAILDPEAHGRARYELVGENCTYEDVAKEIEKQTGREIRIERIPREEVARPGATHISASLATAYAVEGLDRMLYYYDRRGIPGNSNTVKWILDRKPTSWADRIRRDLKDIQS
;
A
#
# COMPACT_ATOMS: atom_id res chain seq x y z
N MET A 1 -2.81 0.71 -1.58
CA MET A 1 -3.24 0.15 -0.26
C MET A 1 -2.03 -0.03 0.64
N GLN A 2 -2.18 0.11 1.96
CA GLN A 2 -1.13 -0.11 2.97
C GLN A 2 -0.88 -1.62 3.23
N ASN A 3 -0.61 -2.38 2.16
CA ASN A 3 -0.57 -3.84 2.21
C ASN A 3 0.83 -4.37 2.54
N ILE A 4 1.28 -4.19 3.79
CA ILE A 4 2.52 -4.80 4.29
C ILE A 4 2.22 -5.78 5.43
N ASP A 5 2.90 -6.93 5.38
CA ASP A 5 2.93 -7.89 6.48
C ASP A 5 3.87 -7.35 7.58
N LEU A 6 3.29 -6.59 8.51
CA LEU A 6 4.06 -5.92 9.56
C LEU A 6 4.74 -6.93 10.48
N GLN A 7 4.07 -8.03 10.82
CA GLN A 7 4.63 -9.07 11.68
C GLN A 7 5.90 -9.66 11.07
N LYS A 8 5.84 -10.00 9.77
CA LYS A 8 7.00 -10.49 9.05
C LYS A 8 8.12 -9.45 9.05
N VAL A 9 7.84 -8.20 8.67
CA VAL A 9 8.85 -7.13 8.59
C VAL A 9 9.53 -6.91 9.94
N VAL A 10 8.77 -6.83 11.03
CA VAL A 10 9.31 -6.65 12.37
C VAL A 10 10.14 -7.85 12.81
N SER A 11 9.72 -9.07 12.46
CA SER A 11 10.44 -10.31 12.82
C SER A 11 11.76 -10.50 12.05
N THR A 12 11.81 -10.09 10.78
CA THR A 12 12.98 -10.31 9.91
C THR A 12 13.90 -9.10 9.83
N GLY A 13 13.40 -7.90 10.15
CA GLY A 13 14.10 -6.64 9.89
C GLY A 13 14.16 -6.28 8.41
N THR A 14 13.37 -6.95 7.56
CA THR A 14 13.40 -6.76 6.10
C THR A 14 12.04 -6.32 5.58
N LEU A 15 12.03 -5.19 4.86
CA LEU A 15 10.89 -4.72 4.09
C LEU A 15 11.15 -4.93 2.59
N THR A 16 10.48 -5.90 1.97
CA THR A 16 10.67 -6.24 0.56
C THR A 16 9.96 -5.25 -0.35
N ALA A 17 10.70 -4.55 -1.21
CA ALA A 17 10.18 -3.61 -2.19
C ALA A 17 10.10 -4.25 -3.59
N LEU A 18 8.90 -4.28 -4.16
CA LEU A 18 8.67 -4.78 -5.53
C LEU A 18 8.76 -3.68 -6.60
N TYR A 19 8.84 -2.44 -6.15
CA TYR A 19 8.97 -1.22 -6.94
C TYR A 19 9.92 -0.26 -6.22
N SER A 20 10.24 0.86 -6.87
CA SER A 20 11.18 1.87 -6.40
C SER A 20 10.87 2.33 -4.98
N PRO A 21 11.81 2.17 -4.03
CA PRO A 21 11.60 2.61 -2.65
C PRO A 21 11.50 4.13 -2.49
N THR A 22 12.07 4.88 -3.44
CA THR A 22 12.21 6.35 -3.39
C THR A 22 11.14 7.09 -4.20
N THR A 23 10.40 6.38 -5.05
CA THR A 23 9.35 7.01 -5.86
C THR A 23 8.10 7.20 -5.02
N LEU A 24 7.53 8.41 -5.05
CA LEU A 24 6.34 8.77 -4.25
C LEU A 24 5.13 7.88 -4.62
N GLN A 25 4.48 7.29 -3.61
CA GLN A 25 3.31 6.43 -3.80
C GLN A 25 2.11 6.95 -3.00
N GLY A 26 0.91 6.59 -3.45
CA GLY A 26 -0.35 6.78 -2.73
C GLY A 26 -0.77 5.51 -1.99
N TYR A 27 -1.01 5.65 -0.68
CA TYR A 27 -1.43 4.57 0.20
C TYR A 27 -2.82 4.84 0.76
N LEU A 28 -3.55 3.76 1.04
CA LEU A 28 -4.89 3.78 1.62
C LEU A 28 -5.00 2.62 2.62
N ASP A 29 -5.45 2.90 3.83
CA ASP A 29 -5.75 1.90 4.84
C ASP A 29 -6.99 1.09 4.47
N LEU A 30 -7.02 -0.21 4.81
CA LEU A 30 -8.12 -1.08 4.46
C LEU A 30 -9.41 -0.74 5.22
N ASP A 31 -9.33 -0.25 6.46
CA ASP A 31 -10.53 0.17 7.21
C ASP A 31 -11.15 1.43 6.60
N ASP A 32 -10.33 2.33 6.06
CA ASP A 32 -10.80 3.52 5.33
C ASP A 32 -11.51 3.11 4.04
N LEU A 33 -10.94 2.17 3.29
CA LEU A 33 -11.58 1.62 2.09
C LEU A 33 -12.93 0.99 2.43
N ALA A 34 -13.00 0.18 3.49
CA ALA A 34 -14.24 -0.45 3.93
C ALA A 34 -15.31 0.58 4.32
N ARG A 35 -14.93 1.67 4.99
CA ARG A 35 -15.85 2.76 5.36
C ARG A 35 -16.34 3.53 4.14
N VAL A 36 -15.46 3.85 3.19
CA VAL A 36 -15.86 4.51 1.93
C VAL A 36 -16.82 3.61 1.14
N ALA A 37 -16.49 2.32 1.01
CA ALA A 37 -17.36 1.35 0.33
C ALA A 37 -18.73 1.25 1.00
N ARG A 38 -18.78 1.19 2.34
CA ARG A 38 -20.03 1.19 3.11
C ARG A 38 -20.88 2.43 2.80
N LEU A 39 -20.29 3.63 2.76
CA LEU A 39 -21.02 4.86 2.42
C LEU A 39 -21.55 4.82 0.99
N ALA A 40 -20.72 4.43 0.02
CA ALA A 40 -21.13 4.34 -1.38
C ALA A 40 -22.30 3.35 -1.61
N ILE A 41 -22.35 2.27 -0.83
CA ILE A 41 -23.42 1.25 -0.91
C ILE A 41 -24.69 1.72 -0.19
N LEU A 42 -24.57 2.31 1.00
CA LEU A 42 -25.71 2.65 1.85
C LEU A 42 -26.32 4.03 1.58
N ASP A 43 -25.58 4.92 0.89
CA ASP A 43 -26.04 6.24 0.48
C ASP A 43 -25.85 6.44 -1.05
N PRO A 44 -26.64 5.72 -1.87
CA PRO A 44 -26.55 5.80 -3.33
C PRO A 44 -27.03 7.14 -3.90
N GLU A 45 -27.77 7.94 -3.13
CA GLU A 45 -28.19 9.29 -3.56
C GLU A 45 -26.99 10.24 -3.61
N ALA A 46 -26.15 10.23 -2.56
CA ALA A 46 -24.95 11.06 -2.51
C ALA A 46 -23.79 10.54 -3.38
N HIS A 47 -23.65 9.22 -3.51
CA HIS A 47 -22.47 8.59 -4.13
C HIS A 47 -22.74 7.92 -5.49
N GLY A 48 -23.99 7.87 -5.92
CA GLY A 48 -24.40 7.24 -7.18
C GLY A 48 -23.68 7.84 -8.39
N ARG A 49 -23.11 6.99 -9.23
CA ARG A 49 -22.37 7.36 -10.46
C ARG A 49 -21.12 8.23 -10.23
N ALA A 50 -20.68 8.40 -8.99
CA ALA A 50 -19.43 9.08 -8.70
C ALA A 50 -18.21 8.18 -9.00
N ARG A 51 -17.06 8.82 -9.27
CA ARG A 51 -15.75 8.15 -9.36
C ARG A 51 -14.82 8.83 -8.38
N TYR A 52 -14.20 8.05 -7.52
CA TYR A 52 -13.26 8.54 -6.51
C TYR A 52 -11.91 7.88 -6.68
N GLU A 53 -10.86 8.69 -6.73
CA GLU A 53 -9.52 8.22 -6.46
C GLU A 53 -9.32 8.21 -4.95
N LEU A 54 -9.01 7.05 -4.38
CA LEU A 54 -8.91 6.86 -2.93
C LEU A 54 -7.44 6.72 -2.52
N VAL A 55 -6.88 7.83 -2.05
CA VAL A 55 -5.57 7.89 -1.40
C VAL A 55 -5.76 8.50 -0.01
N GLY A 56 -5.17 7.89 1.00
CA GLY A 56 -5.14 8.40 2.37
C GLY A 56 -3.87 9.17 2.69
N GLU A 57 -2.71 8.66 2.27
CA GLU A 57 -1.41 9.27 2.51
C GLU A 57 -0.48 9.08 1.32
N ASN A 58 0.29 10.12 0.97
CA ASN A 58 1.35 10.02 -0.03
C ASN A 58 2.70 10.01 0.68
N CYS A 59 3.52 8.98 0.43
CA CYS A 59 4.88 8.89 0.96
C CYS A 59 5.72 7.94 0.10
N THR A 60 7.03 7.91 0.32
CA THR A 60 7.91 6.90 -0.28
C THR A 60 7.89 5.61 0.55
N TYR A 61 8.40 4.51 -0.01
CA TYR A 61 8.54 3.26 0.76
C TYR A 61 9.64 3.37 1.83
N GLU A 62 10.64 4.23 1.59
CA GLU A 62 11.62 4.61 2.60
C GLU A 62 10.99 5.31 3.81
N ASP A 63 9.99 6.17 3.59
CA ASP A 63 9.26 6.80 4.68
C ASP A 63 8.46 5.77 5.49
N VAL A 64 7.91 4.75 4.83
CA VAL A 64 7.24 3.63 5.50
C VAL A 64 8.22 2.86 6.38
N ALA A 65 9.40 2.51 5.85
CA ALA A 65 10.44 1.83 6.63
C ALA A 65 10.83 2.65 7.86
N LYS A 66 11.11 3.95 7.70
CA LYS A 66 11.48 4.86 8.80
C LYS A 66 10.38 4.94 9.87
N GLU A 67 9.11 4.97 9.48
CA GLU A 67 8.02 5.00 10.46
C GLU A 67 7.89 3.68 11.22
N ILE A 68 8.16 2.53 10.59
CA ILE A 68 8.24 1.23 11.29
C ILE A 68 9.43 1.23 12.27
N GLU A 69 10.62 1.66 11.84
CA GLU A 69 11.81 1.73 12.71
C GLU A 69 11.53 2.59 13.95
N LYS A 70 10.95 3.76 13.73
CA LYS A 70 10.60 4.71 14.80
C LYS A 70 9.63 4.11 15.83
N GLN A 71 8.64 3.32 15.40
CA GLN A 71 7.65 2.74 16.32
C GLN A 71 8.09 1.44 16.98
N THR A 72 9.02 0.70 16.35
CA THR A 72 9.46 -0.61 16.83
C THR A 72 10.82 -0.59 17.51
N GLY A 73 11.63 0.45 17.28
CA GLY A 73 13.02 0.53 17.71
C GLY A 73 13.95 -0.46 17.02
N ARG A 74 13.49 -1.14 15.96
CA ARG A 74 14.27 -2.11 15.17
C ARG A 74 14.76 -1.46 13.89
N GLU A 75 15.96 -1.80 13.46
CA GLU A 75 16.46 -1.44 12.13
C GLU A 75 15.69 -2.21 11.06
N ILE A 76 15.22 -1.52 10.02
CA ILE A 76 14.45 -2.10 8.92
C ILE A 76 15.20 -1.84 7.60
N ARG A 77 15.80 -2.90 7.03
CA ARG A 77 16.43 -2.84 5.72
C ARG A 77 15.39 -3.03 4.62
N ILE A 78 15.43 -2.16 3.61
CA ILE A 78 14.64 -2.36 2.39
C ILE A 78 15.40 -3.28 1.43
N GLU A 79 14.76 -4.37 1.02
CA GLU A 79 15.29 -5.27 0.00
C GLU A 79 14.49 -5.12 -1.29
N ARG A 80 15.09 -4.45 -2.28
CA ARG A 80 14.48 -4.29 -3.60
C ARG A 80 14.66 -5.53 -4.44
N ILE A 81 13.57 -6.08 -4.93
CA ILE A 81 13.58 -7.11 -5.96
C ILE A 81 13.58 -6.42 -7.33
N PRO A 82 14.52 -6.72 -8.24
CA PRO A 82 14.50 -6.20 -9.60
C PRO A 82 13.18 -6.52 -10.30
N ARG A 83 12.64 -5.56 -11.06
CA ARG A 83 11.35 -5.69 -11.76
C ARG A 83 11.29 -6.96 -12.62
N GLU A 84 12.38 -7.26 -13.32
CA GLU A 84 12.52 -8.42 -14.19
C GLU A 84 12.40 -9.74 -13.41
N GLU A 85 12.76 -9.74 -12.13
CA GLU A 85 12.60 -10.91 -11.24
C GLU A 85 11.18 -10.98 -10.68
N VAL A 86 10.57 -9.85 -10.31
CA VAL A 86 9.18 -9.82 -9.83
C VAL A 86 8.22 -10.36 -10.90
N ALA A 87 8.44 -10.03 -12.17
CA ALA A 87 7.59 -10.48 -13.28
C ALA A 87 7.75 -11.98 -13.62
N ARG A 88 8.79 -12.67 -13.14
CA ARG A 88 8.95 -14.10 -13.39
C ARG A 88 7.85 -14.90 -12.68
N PRO A 89 7.15 -15.82 -13.37
CA PRO A 89 6.15 -16.69 -12.74
C PRO A 89 6.72 -17.42 -11.52
N GLY A 90 6.03 -17.34 -10.38
CA GLY A 90 6.43 -18.00 -9.14
C GLY A 90 7.55 -17.33 -8.33
N ALA A 91 8.15 -16.23 -8.80
CA ALA A 91 9.24 -15.55 -8.08
C ALA A 91 8.79 -14.79 -6.82
N THR A 92 7.53 -14.33 -6.79
CA THR A 92 6.94 -13.63 -5.64
C THR A 92 5.52 -14.14 -5.39
N HIS A 93 4.94 -13.85 -4.23
CA HIS A 93 3.54 -14.19 -3.95
C HIS A 93 2.57 -13.57 -4.98
N ILE A 94 2.92 -12.41 -5.57
CA ILE A 94 2.14 -11.78 -6.63
C ILE A 94 2.24 -12.60 -7.92
N SER A 95 3.46 -12.89 -8.39
CA SER A 95 3.67 -13.60 -9.64
C SER A 95 3.36 -15.11 -9.58
N ALA A 96 3.26 -15.68 -8.39
CA ALA A 96 2.80 -17.06 -8.18
C ALA A 96 1.33 -17.26 -8.56
N SER A 97 0.52 -16.20 -8.49
CA SER A 97 -0.90 -16.25 -8.86
C SER A 97 -1.17 -15.97 -10.34
N LEU A 98 -0.14 -15.57 -11.10
CA LEU A 98 -0.29 -15.19 -12.50
C LEU A 98 -0.19 -16.42 -13.40
N ALA A 99 -1.34 -16.86 -13.92
CA ALA A 99 -1.44 -18.05 -14.76
C ALA A 99 -1.25 -17.79 -16.27
N THR A 100 -1.14 -16.52 -16.71
CA THR A 100 -1.13 -16.16 -18.14
C THR A 100 -0.02 -15.19 -18.49
N ALA A 101 0.47 -15.28 -19.73
CA ALA A 101 1.47 -14.35 -20.27
C ALA A 101 0.97 -12.89 -20.24
N TYR A 102 -0.32 -12.67 -20.49
CA TYR A 102 -0.94 -11.35 -20.39
C TYR A 102 -0.84 -10.76 -18.98
N ALA A 103 -1.08 -11.57 -17.95
CA ALA A 103 -1.03 -11.10 -16.57
C ALA A 103 0.41 -10.76 -16.14
N VAL A 104 1.40 -11.54 -16.59
CA VAL A 104 2.83 -11.26 -16.40
C VAL A 104 3.24 -9.96 -17.09
N GLU A 105 2.83 -9.77 -18.35
CA GLU A 105 3.12 -8.54 -19.11
C GLU A 105 2.46 -7.30 -18.47
N GLY A 106 1.23 -7.46 -17.96
CA GLY A 106 0.52 -6.41 -17.22
C GLY A 106 1.25 -6.02 -15.94
N LEU A 107 1.70 -7.01 -15.15
CA LEU A 107 2.50 -6.76 -13.94
C LEU A 107 3.79 -6.00 -14.27
N ASP A 108 4.52 -6.43 -15.30
CA ASP A 108 5.76 -5.77 -15.72
C ASP A 108 5.55 -4.29 -16.07
N ARG A 109 4.51 -3.99 -16.87
CA ARG A 109 4.16 -2.61 -17.25
C ARG A 109 3.71 -1.77 -16.05
N MET A 110 2.94 -2.36 -15.15
CA MET A 110 2.50 -1.68 -13.92
C MET A 110 3.69 -1.30 -13.04
N LEU A 111 4.62 -2.23 -12.81
CA LEU A 111 5.83 -1.98 -12.01
C LEU A 111 6.74 -0.95 -12.68
N TYR A 112 6.90 -1.00 -14.00
CA TYR A 112 7.63 0.03 -14.75
C TYR A 112 7.03 1.43 -14.54
N TYR A 113 5.69 1.54 -14.56
CA TYR A 113 5.01 2.81 -14.29
C TYR A 113 5.25 3.27 -12.84
N TYR A 114 5.08 2.37 -11.86
CA TYR A 114 5.28 2.68 -10.44
C TYR A 114 6.71 3.15 -10.14
N ASP A 115 7.71 2.52 -10.75
CA ASP A 115 9.11 2.90 -10.60
C ASP A 115 9.37 4.33 -11.07
N ARG A 116 8.75 4.74 -12.18
CA ARG A 116 9.05 6.03 -12.83
C ARG A 116 8.15 7.18 -12.39
N ARG A 117 6.88 6.90 -12.12
CA ARG A 117 5.84 7.92 -11.90
C ARG A 117 5.21 7.83 -10.53
N GLY A 118 5.30 6.66 -9.90
CA GLY A 118 4.51 6.36 -8.72
C GLY A 118 3.02 6.42 -9.00
N ILE A 119 2.24 6.37 -7.93
CA ILE A 119 0.78 6.55 -7.97
C ILE A 119 0.30 7.47 -6.84
N PRO A 120 0.86 8.70 -6.70
CA PRO A 120 0.33 9.64 -5.74
C PRO A 120 -1.07 10.10 -6.17
N GLY A 121 -1.92 10.41 -5.19
CA GLY A 121 -3.27 10.90 -5.45
C GLY A 121 -3.71 11.96 -4.45
N ASN A 122 -4.93 12.48 -4.62
CA ASN A 122 -5.46 13.51 -3.73
C ASN A 122 -5.95 12.90 -2.40
N SER A 123 -5.20 13.11 -1.32
CA SER A 123 -5.59 12.63 0.02
C SER A 123 -6.82 13.31 0.62
N ASN A 124 -7.26 14.44 0.05
CA ASN A 124 -8.49 15.10 0.50
C ASN A 124 -9.75 14.31 0.12
N THR A 125 -9.74 13.49 -0.94
CA THR A 125 -10.93 12.75 -1.36
C THR A 125 -11.46 11.85 -0.24
N VAL A 126 -10.57 11.06 0.37
CA VAL A 126 -10.93 10.19 1.51
C VAL A 126 -11.35 11.02 2.71
N LYS A 127 -10.68 12.15 2.96
CA LYS A 127 -11.05 13.07 4.04
C LYS A 127 -12.48 13.59 3.89
N TRP A 128 -12.85 14.04 2.70
CA TRP A 128 -14.16 14.60 2.43
C TRP A 128 -15.26 13.56 2.52
N ILE A 129 -15.02 12.34 2.00
CA ILE A 129 -16.01 11.26 2.04
C ILE A 129 -16.23 10.76 3.48
N LEU A 130 -15.15 10.62 4.27
CA LEU A 130 -15.23 10.07 5.63
C LEU A 130 -15.49 11.11 6.72
N ASP A 131 -15.47 12.41 6.38
CA ASP A 131 -15.50 13.54 7.31
C ASP A 131 -14.49 13.43 8.48
N ARG A 132 -13.32 12.88 8.19
CA ARG A 132 -12.19 12.78 9.13
C ARG A 132 -10.88 12.65 8.38
N LYS A 133 -9.76 12.81 9.08
CA LYS A 133 -8.45 12.51 8.47
C LYS A 133 -8.37 11.01 8.09
N PRO A 134 -7.83 10.68 6.90
CA PRO A 134 -7.50 9.30 6.55
C PRO A 134 -6.47 8.73 7.52
N THR A 135 -6.46 7.41 7.64
CA THR A 135 -5.53 6.68 8.50
C THR A 135 -4.12 6.77 7.93
N SER A 136 -3.20 7.37 8.69
CA SER A 136 -1.78 7.44 8.32
C SER A 136 -1.07 6.11 8.52
N TRP A 137 0.10 5.94 7.92
CA TRP A 137 1.01 4.84 8.20
C TRP A 137 1.34 4.75 9.67
N ALA A 138 1.56 5.90 10.33
CA ALA A 138 1.84 5.94 11.75
C ALA A 138 0.68 5.36 12.58
N ASP A 139 -0.57 5.71 12.23
CA ASP A 139 -1.75 5.21 12.93
C ASP A 139 -2.01 3.74 12.64
N ARG A 140 -1.86 3.31 11.38
CA ARG A 140 -1.98 1.90 10.98
C ARG A 140 -0.94 1.03 11.68
N ILE A 141 0.34 1.43 11.69
CA ILE A 141 1.41 0.65 12.32
C ILE A 141 1.13 0.53 13.82
N ARG A 142 0.74 1.63 14.48
CA ARG A 142 0.41 1.63 15.91
C ARG A 142 -0.77 0.71 16.24
N ARG A 143 -1.79 0.66 15.37
CA ARG A 143 -2.93 -0.25 15.51
C ARG A 143 -2.44 -1.70 15.41
N ASP A 144 -1.79 -2.05 14.30
CA ASP A 144 -1.43 -3.43 13.98
C ASP A 144 -0.32 -3.99 14.90
N LEU A 145 0.55 -3.14 15.48
CA LEU A 145 1.53 -3.57 16.49
C LEU A 145 0.88 -4.10 17.77
N LYS A 146 -0.30 -3.58 18.16
CA LYS A 146 -1.02 -4.07 19.34
C LYS A 146 -1.47 -5.51 19.16
N ASP A 147 -1.92 -5.84 17.95
CA ASP A 147 -2.41 -7.17 17.59
C ASP A 147 -1.27 -8.20 17.49
N ILE A 148 -0.04 -7.75 17.22
CA ILE A 148 1.16 -8.61 17.20
C ILE A 148 1.68 -8.90 18.63
N GLN A 149 1.43 -7.99 19.59
CA GLN A 149 1.89 -8.11 20.97
C GLN A 149 0.89 -8.80 21.91
N SER A 150 -0.37 -8.92 21.49
CA SER A 150 -1.45 -9.64 22.20
C SER A 150 -1.40 -11.15 21.96
#